data_AF-A0A6C0P5N2-F1
#
_entry.id   AF-A0A6C0P5N2-F1
#
_cell.length_a   1.000
_cell.length_b   1.000
_cell.length_c   1.000
_cell.angle_alpha   90.00
_cell.angle_beta   90.00
_cell.angle_gamma   90.00
#
_symmetry.space_group_name_H-M   'P 1'
#
loop_
_entity.id
_entity.type
_entity.pdbx_description
1 polymer ?
#
loop_
_entity_poly.entity_id
_entity_poly.type
_entity_poly.pdbx_seq_one_letter_code
_entity_poly.pdbx_strand_id
1 'polypeptide(L)'
;MQALSEHLYIYPDTCKVYVVKNGAEAVLIDFGSGDVLDCLSEIGVTRVSAVLMTHHHRDQGQGLARAAAAGIPIWVPHMEQELFAEMDAIWQSRQVLNNYNVRQERFSLLDAVPIAGTLKDYESYTFGGCQFQIVPTPGHTPGSISVLARIDGRLNAFTGDLIAGPGKLWSLAATQWTYNGGEGLPATAASLLDLQERGPERLLPSHGETMDQPVEAIASLIERLREMMKHRQQNPRLFQFLEQPFEPVTPHLLRSRNSESNYFVLLSESGKAMFLDFGYDFHTGKPAETDRAARRPWLRTLGTLKKQYGVTKVETVVPTHYHDDHVAGFNLLRDHEGTEVWAADTFAGILRHPERYDLPCLWYDPIPVDRELPLETPIAWEEYQLTLYPLPGHTRYAVAIALEVDGRKVLVAGDQYQGGDGLLYNYVYKNRFDADDYMASAALYKKLQPDVILTGHWDPLWVEPGYFEELDRRGEALARMHRELLPLEQLDYGAEGFGARIVPYQSETRSGETVTLEIEVRNPLSRDALVEVDLLLPSGWHADPPESAITLAAKKETKLSVRVTPNGLPVRRARIAADLKVNGMRIGQHAESLITIKAHLNEGDRL
;
A
#
# COMPACT_ATOMS: atom_id res chain seq x y z
N MET A 1 -36.87 4.36 -16.14
CA MET A 1 -35.84 5.30 -15.65
C MET A 1 -36.52 6.48 -14.96
N GLN A 2 -35.98 7.02 -13.85
CA GLN A 2 -36.55 8.14 -13.09
C GLN A 2 -35.62 9.36 -13.15
N ALA A 3 -36.13 10.53 -13.55
CA ALA A 3 -35.35 11.77 -13.52
C ALA A 3 -35.26 12.34 -12.09
N LEU A 4 -34.06 12.75 -11.68
CA LEU A 4 -33.82 13.54 -10.47
C LEU A 4 -33.62 15.03 -10.77
N SER A 5 -33.09 15.33 -11.95
CA SER A 5 -32.94 16.66 -12.53
C SER A 5 -32.79 16.51 -14.06
N GLU A 6 -32.50 17.59 -14.79
CA GLU A 6 -32.44 17.59 -16.26
C GLU A 6 -31.40 16.60 -16.82
N HIS A 7 -30.24 16.53 -16.17
CA HIS A 7 -29.08 15.75 -16.60
C HIS A 7 -28.75 14.56 -15.69
N LEU A 8 -29.61 14.26 -14.71
CA LEU A 8 -29.38 13.17 -13.76
C LEU A 8 -30.61 12.27 -13.61
N TYR A 9 -30.39 10.97 -13.79
CA TYR A 9 -31.43 9.95 -13.70
C TYR A 9 -31.01 8.80 -12.78
N ILE A 10 -31.99 8.08 -12.25
CA ILE A 10 -31.83 6.80 -11.56
C ILE A 10 -32.48 5.70 -12.39
N TYR A 11 -31.78 4.59 -12.53
CA TYR A 11 -32.34 3.33 -12.98
C TYR A 11 -32.37 2.33 -11.80
N PRO A 12 -33.55 1.87 -11.36
CA PRO A 12 -33.64 0.87 -10.29
C PRO A 12 -33.31 -0.54 -10.82
N ASP A 13 -32.32 -1.18 -10.20
CA ASP A 13 -31.81 -2.52 -10.57
C ASP A 13 -31.43 -3.29 -9.29
N THR A 14 -30.52 -4.27 -9.37
CA THR A 14 -29.88 -4.92 -8.21
C THR A 14 -29.26 -3.91 -7.24
N CYS A 15 -28.79 -2.78 -7.77
CA CYS A 15 -28.56 -1.53 -7.06
C CYS A 15 -29.17 -0.36 -7.87
N LYS A 16 -29.17 0.87 -7.34
CA LYS A 16 -29.48 2.05 -8.14
C LYS A 16 -28.29 2.37 -9.04
N VAL A 17 -28.53 2.34 -10.35
CA VAL A 17 -27.57 2.86 -11.34
C VAL A 17 -27.89 4.32 -11.60
N TYR A 18 -26.91 5.19 -11.40
CA TYR A 18 -27.06 6.62 -11.69
C TYR A 18 -26.57 6.93 -13.10
N VAL A 19 -27.37 7.70 -13.85
CA VAL A 19 -27.07 8.10 -15.22
C VAL A 19 -26.84 9.61 -15.25
N VAL A 20 -25.59 10.02 -15.46
CA VAL A 20 -25.22 11.41 -15.68
C VAL A 20 -25.17 11.67 -17.17
N LYS A 21 -26.19 12.37 -17.68
CA LYS A 21 -26.40 12.61 -19.10
C LYS A 21 -25.78 13.93 -19.54
N ASN A 22 -25.05 13.93 -20.65
CA ASN A 22 -24.60 15.14 -21.34
C ASN A 22 -24.83 15.01 -22.85
N GLY A 23 -25.78 15.77 -23.40
CA GLY A 23 -26.16 15.65 -24.80
C GLY A 23 -26.73 14.25 -25.12
N ALA A 24 -26.07 13.52 -26.02
CA ALA A 24 -26.40 12.13 -26.39
C ALA A 24 -25.50 11.09 -25.70
N GLU A 25 -24.68 11.52 -24.75
CA GLU A 25 -23.75 10.68 -24.00
C GLU A 25 -24.19 10.54 -22.53
N ALA A 26 -23.73 9.48 -21.89
CA ALA A 26 -23.87 9.33 -20.44
C ALA A 26 -22.65 8.70 -19.78
N VAL A 27 -22.48 9.01 -18.50
CA VAL A 27 -21.61 8.29 -17.56
C VAL A 27 -22.53 7.56 -16.59
N LEU A 28 -22.23 6.29 -16.35
CA LEU A 28 -22.97 5.45 -15.41
C LEU A 28 -22.17 5.31 -14.12
N ILE A 29 -22.83 5.43 -12.97
CA ILE A 29 -22.20 5.21 -11.66
C ILE A 29 -22.88 4.00 -11.03
N ASP A 30 -22.03 3.02 -10.69
CA ASP A 30 -22.37 1.60 -10.57
C ASP A 30 -23.08 1.09 -11.85
N PHE A 31 -23.44 -0.20 -11.90
CA PHE A 31 -23.92 -0.82 -13.14
C PHE A 31 -25.02 -1.87 -12.96
N GLY A 32 -25.26 -2.35 -11.74
CA GLY A 32 -26.29 -3.34 -11.43
C GLY A 32 -26.17 -4.60 -12.29
N SER A 33 -27.29 -5.02 -12.90
CA SER A 33 -27.36 -6.11 -13.86
C SER A 33 -27.00 -5.71 -15.30
N GLY A 34 -26.83 -4.40 -15.54
CA GLY A 34 -26.57 -3.83 -16.86
C GLY A 34 -27.82 -3.56 -17.70
N ASP A 35 -29.03 -3.84 -17.17
CA ASP A 35 -30.30 -3.61 -17.87
C ASP A 35 -30.55 -2.14 -18.19
N VAL A 36 -29.88 -1.23 -17.48
CA VAL A 36 -29.89 0.21 -17.79
C VAL A 36 -29.59 0.50 -19.26
N LEU A 37 -28.71 -0.29 -19.91
CA LEU A 37 -28.33 -0.10 -21.31
C LEU A 37 -29.52 -0.18 -22.27
N ASP A 38 -30.52 -1.01 -21.94
CA ASP A 38 -31.69 -1.24 -22.78
C ASP A 38 -32.68 -0.05 -22.71
N CYS A 39 -32.55 0.80 -21.68
CA CYS A 39 -33.42 1.96 -21.45
C CYS A 39 -32.78 3.31 -21.80
N LEU A 40 -31.47 3.37 -22.08
CA LEU A 40 -30.76 4.65 -22.31
C LEU A 40 -31.32 5.46 -23.50
N SER A 41 -31.78 4.77 -24.54
CA SER A 41 -32.36 5.43 -25.71
C SER A 41 -33.64 6.22 -25.41
N GLU A 42 -34.40 5.83 -24.37
CA GLU A 42 -35.64 6.51 -23.94
C GLU A 42 -35.39 7.95 -23.49
N ILE A 43 -34.19 8.22 -22.95
CA ILE A 43 -33.77 9.55 -22.52
C ILE A 43 -32.87 10.25 -23.55
N GLY A 44 -32.70 9.67 -24.76
CA GLY A 44 -31.89 10.23 -25.84
C GLY A 44 -30.38 10.00 -25.70
N VAL A 45 -29.96 9.04 -24.86
CA VAL A 45 -28.56 8.62 -24.77
C VAL A 45 -28.29 7.53 -25.82
N THR A 46 -27.21 7.71 -26.57
CA THR A 46 -26.76 6.80 -27.65
C THR A 46 -25.38 6.21 -27.39
N ARG A 47 -24.62 6.78 -26.45
CA ARG A 47 -23.27 6.34 -26.09
C ARG A 47 -23.06 6.43 -24.58
N VAL A 48 -22.43 5.42 -24.00
CA VAL A 48 -21.91 5.47 -22.63
C VAL A 48 -20.42 5.72 -22.68
N SER A 49 -19.96 6.80 -22.06
CA SER A 49 -18.55 7.21 -22.11
C SER A 49 -17.70 6.49 -21.07
N ALA A 50 -18.29 6.13 -19.92
CA ALA A 50 -17.66 5.32 -18.88
C ALA A 50 -18.69 4.73 -17.90
N VAL A 51 -18.34 3.61 -17.27
CA VAL A 51 -18.94 3.11 -16.03
C VAL A 51 -17.96 3.36 -14.88
N LEU A 52 -18.41 3.99 -13.81
CA LEU A 52 -17.62 4.28 -12.62
C LEU A 52 -18.15 3.44 -11.44
N MET A 53 -17.36 2.52 -10.93
CA MET A 53 -17.74 1.66 -9.81
C MET A 53 -17.40 2.32 -8.47
N THR A 54 -18.31 2.26 -7.50
CA THR A 54 -18.09 2.78 -6.14
C THR A 54 -17.34 1.78 -5.25
N HIS A 55 -17.59 0.48 -5.45
CA HIS A 55 -16.94 -0.63 -4.75
C HIS A 55 -17.17 -1.96 -5.48
N HIS A 56 -16.49 -3.01 -5.04
CA HIS A 56 -16.40 -4.31 -5.71
C HIS A 56 -17.58 -5.27 -5.53
N HIS A 57 -18.57 -4.96 -4.68
CA HIS A 57 -19.67 -5.90 -4.47
C HIS A 57 -20.45 -6.12 -5.77
N ARG A 58 -20.78 -7.37 -6.03
CA ARG A 58 -21.31 -7.89 -7.29
C ARG A 58 -22.69 -7.33 -7.60
N ASP A 59 -23.53 -7.07 -6.61
CA ASP A 59 -24.81 -6.40 -6.84
C ASP A 59 -24.64 -5.00 -7.47
N GLN A 60 -23.48 -4.36 -7.32
CA GLN A 60 -23.14 -3.11 -7.99
C GLN A 60 -22.75 -3.28 -9.45
N GLY A 61 -22.19 -4.44 -9.83
CA GLY A 61 -21.46 -4.59 -11.09
C GLY A 61 -21.60 -5.94 -11.78
N GLN A 62 -22.56 -6.78 -11.40
CA GLN A 62 -22.72 -8.12 -11.98
C GLN A 62 -22.98 -8.09 -13.49
N GLY A 63 -23.50 -6.97 -14.01
CA GLY A 63 -23.67 -6.74 -15.43
C GLY A 63 -22.40 -6.37 -16.19
N LEU A 64 -21.25 -6.12 -15.54
CA LEU A 64 -20.08 -5.49 -16.17
C LEU A 64 -19.53 -6.23 -17.40
N ALA A 65 -19.74 -7.54 -17.51
CA ALA A 65 -19.44 -8.29 -18.74
C ALA A 65 -20.19 -7.76 -19.98
N ARG A 66 -21.42 -7.24 -19.81
CA ARG A 66 -22.17 -6.55 -20.87
C ARG A 66 -21.53 -5.22 -21.26
N ALA A 67 -21.04 -4.47 -20.28
CA ALA A 67 -20.33 -3.21 -20.54
C ALA A 67 -19.05 -3.47 -21.34
N ALA A 68 -18.25 -4.45 -20.91
CA ALA A 68 -17.07 -4.88 -21.64
C ALA A 68 -17.40 -5.36 -23.07
N ALA A 69 -18.43 -6.21 -23.24
CA ALA A 69 -18.86 -6.68 -24.56
C ALA A 69 -19.36 -5.55 -25.48
N ALA A 70 -19.88 -4.46 -24.91
CA ALA A 70 -20.30 -3.26 -25.63
C ALA A 70 -19.15 -2.25 -25.85
N GLY A 71 -17.91 -2.58 -25.46
CA GLY A 71 -16.76 -1.68 -25.57
C GLY A 71 -16.83 -0.46 -24.63
N ILE A 72 -17.64 -0.51 -23.58
CA ILE A 72 -17.80 0.60 -22.64
C ILE A 72 -16.64 0.58 -21.63
N PRO A 73 -15.88 1.68 -21.46
CA PRO A 73 -14.78 1.74 -20.50
C PRO A 73 -15.26 1.57 -19.04
N ILE A 74 -14.69 0.60 -18.32
CA ILE A 74 -15.00 0.32 -16.91
C ILE A 74 -13.89 0.90 -16.02
N TRP A 75 -14.25 1.76 -15.07
CA TRP A 75 -13.34 2.38 -14.12
C TRP A 75 -13.70 1.96 -12.70
N VAL A 76 -12.71 1.51 -11.93
CA VAL A 76 -12.92 0.89 -10.61
C VAL A 76 -12.08 1.58 -9.53
N PRO A 77 -12.44 1.47 -8.24
CA PRO A 77 -11.63 2.05 -7.16
C PRO A 77 -10.20 1.48 -7.18
N HIS A 78 -9.19 2.35 -7.11
CA HIS A 78 -7.78 1.93 -7.23
C HIS A 78 -7.36 0.89 -6.18
N MET A 79 -7.89 1.00 -4.95
CA MET A 79 -7.61 0.06 -3.87
C MET A 79 -8.33 -1.29 -4.01
N GLU A 80 -9.29 -1.43 -4.93
CA GLU A 80 -10.05 -2.67 -5.15
C GLU A 80 -9.85 -3.25 -6.54
N GLN A 81 -8.90 -2.75 -7.31
CA GLN A 81 -8.75 -3.08 -8.74
C GLN A 81 -8.61 -4.59 -9.01
N GLU A 82 -7.90 -5.33 -8.16
CA GLU A 82 -7.72 -6.77 -8.30
C GLU A 82 -9.04 -7.52 -8.08
N LEU A 83 -9.97 -6.97 -7.27
CA LEU A 83 -11.31 -7.51 -7.07
C LEU A 83 -12.25 -7.33 -8.29
N PHE A 84 -11.72 -6.79 -9.39
CA PHE A 84 -12.35 -6.75 -10.70
C PHE A 84 -11.49 -7.45 -11.77
N ALA A 85 -10.21 -7.07 -11.87
CA ALA A 85 -9.33 -7.49 -12.96
C ALA A 85 -8.70 -8.87 -12.75
N GLU A 86 -8.63 -9.36 -11.51
CA GLU A 86 -7.89 -10.58 -11.15
C GLU A 86 -8.78 -11.59 -10.39
N MET A 87 -10.11 -11.47 -10.51
CA MET A 87 -11.06 -12.27 -9.72
C MET A 87 -10.89 -13.78 -9.86
N ASP A 88 -10.53 -14.27 -11.04
CA ASP A 88 -10.27 -15.70 -11.26
C ASP A 88 -9.18 -16.21 -10.32
N ALA A 89 -8.10 -15.44 -10.16
CA ALA A 89 -7.00 -15.80 -9.27
C ALA A 89 -7.39 -15.65 -7.79
N ILE A 90 -8.17 -14.62 -7.45
CA ILE A 90 -8.66 -14.37 -6.09
C ILE A 90 -9.57 -15.52 -5.63
N TRP A 91 -10.45 -16.02 -6.50
CA TRP A 91 -11.30 -17.18 -6.18
C TRP A 91 -10.48 -18.43 -5.87
N GLN A 92 -9.38 -18.66 -6.60
CA GLN A 92 -8.49 -19.79 -6.36
C GLN A 92 -7.64 -19.62 -5.09
N SER A 93 -7.26 -18.40 -4.71
CA SER A 93 -6.46 -18.13 -3.51
C SER A 93 -7.27 -17.95 -2.24
N ARG A 94 -8.60 -17.80 -2.34
CA ARG A 94 -9.45 -17.49 -1.20
C ARG A 94 -9.42 -18.60 -0.14
N GLN A 95 -9.07 -18.24 1.10
CA GLN A 95 -9.08 -19.16 2.23
C GLN A 95 -10.52 -19.50 2.65
N VAL A 96 -10.95 -20.74 2.39
CA VAL A 96 -12.30 -21.23 2.73
C VAL A 96 -12.31 -21.99 4.06
N LEU A 97 -11.30 -22.82 4.30
CA LEU A 97 -11.15 -23.60 5.52
C LEU A 97 -10.27 -22.83 6.51
N ASN A 98 -10.67 -22.79 7.79
CA ASN A 98 -9.99 -22.03 8.85
C ASN A 98 -9.78 -20.54 8.50
N ASN A 99 -10.85 -19.76 8.40
CA ASN A 99 -10.82 -18.37 7.94
C ASN A 99 -11.20 -17.37 9.06
N TYR A 100 -10.34 -16.38 9.30
CA TYR A 100 -10.57 -15.26 10.24
C TYR A 100 -10.75 -13.90 9.53
N ASN A 101 -10.56 -13.85 8.20
CA ASN A 101 -10.92 -12.71 7.36
C ASN A 101 -12.42 -12.80 7.03
N VAL A 102 -13.19 -11.89 7.62
CA VAL A 102 -14.65 -11.83 7.45
C VAL A 102 -15.09 -10.69 6.53
N ARG A 103 -14.14 -10.04 5.83
CA ARG A 103 -14.47 -9.11 4.74
C ARG A 103 -15.36 -9.78 3.72
N GLN A 104 -16.24 -8.99 3.13
CA GLN A 104 -17.29 -9.50 2.26
C GLN A 104 -16.86 -9.70 0.80
N GLU A 105 -15.59 -10.00 0.54
CA GLU A 105 -15.03 -10.30 -0.79
C GLU A 105 -15.73 -11.47 -1.50
N ARG A 106 -16.43 -12.33 -0.76
CA ARG A 106 -17.31 -13.35 -1.37
C ARG A 106 -18.44 -12.75 -2.21
N PHE A 107 -18.73 -11.46 -2.03
CA PHE A 107 -19.66 -10.70 -2.84
C PHE A 107 -18.98 -10.05 -4.04
N SER A 108 -17.67 -10.20 -4.29
CA SER A 108 -17.06 -9.77 -5.56
C SER A 108 -17.63 -10.50 -6.79
N LEU A 109 -17.28 -10.02 -7.98
CA LEU A 109 -17.65 -10.63 -9.26
C LEU A 109 -17.22 -12.11 -9.33
N LEU A 110 -17.97 -12.91 -10.11
CA LEU A 110 -17.65 -14.33 -10.27
C LEU A 110 -16.46 -14.57 -11.21
N ASP A 111 -16.30 -13.69 -12.20
CA ASP A 111 -15.26 -13.77 -13.21
C ASP A 111 -14.56 -12.41 -13.32
N ALA A 112 -13.30 -12.41 -13.73
CA ALA A 112 -12.58 -11.18 -14.00
C ALA A 112 -13.21 -10.39 -15.17
N VAL A 113 -13.18 -9.07 -15.10
CA VAL A 113 -13.59 -8.17 -16.20
C VAL A 113 -12.44 -7.24 -16.57
N PRO A 114 -12.25 -6.92 -17.87
CA PRO A 114 -11.25 -5.94 -18.27
C PRO A 114 -11.64 -4.57 -17.72
N ILE A 115 -10.69 -3.92 -17.04
CA ILE A 115 -10.84 -2.54 -16.58
C ILE A 115 -10.11 -1.60 -17.55
N ALA A 116 -10.71 -0.45 -17.82
CA ALA A 116 -10.09 0.62 -18.62
C ALA A 116 -9.09 1.45 -17.80
N GLY A 117 -9.28 1.51 -16.49
CA GLY A 117 -8.41 2.23 -15.56
C GLY A 117 -8.94 2.19 -14.14
N THR A 118 -8.23 2.86 -13.24
CA THR A 118 -8.59 2.97 -11.83
C THR A 118 -8.91 4.40 -11.44
N LEU A 119 -9.84 4.57 -10.52
CA LEU A 119 -10.20 5.82 -9.87
C LEU A 119 -9.35 5.98 -8.62
N LYS A 120 -8.33 6.83 -8.70
CA LYS A 120 -7.44 7.15 -7.58
C LYS A 120 -8.08 8.14 -6.62
N ASP A 121 -7.72 8.03 -5.35
CA ASP A 121 -8.25 8.87 -4.28
C ASP A 121 -7.91 10.35 -4.50
N TYR A 122 -8.89 11.20 -4.22
CA TYR A 122 -8.83 12.67 -4.33
C TYR A 122 -8.58 13.24 -5.73
N GLU A 123 -8.37 12.39 -6.74
CA GLU A 123 -8.24 12.83 -8.13
C GLU A 123 -9.58 13.26 -8.74
N SER A 124 -9.51 14.05 -9.82
CA SER A 124 -10.66 14.46 -10.62
C SER A 124 -10.52 13.95 -12.05
N TYR A 125 -11.56 13.29 -12.55
CA TYR A 125 -11.62 12.72 -13.89
C TYR A 125 -12.69 13.44 -14.72
N THR A 126 -12.50 13.48 -16.04
CA THR A 126 -13.51 14.02 -16.97
C THR A 126 -13.98 12.91 -17.90
N PHE A 127 -15.28 12.59 -17.85
CA PHE A 127 -15.92 11.59 -18.69
C PHE A 127 -17.18 12.19 -19.31
N GLY A 128 -17.38 12.01 -20.63
CA GLY A 128 -18.54 12.55 -21.33
C GLY A 128 -18.73 14.06 -21.15
N GLY A 129 -17.65 14.83 -20.93
CA GLY A 129 -17.68 16.27 -20.66
C GLY A 129 -18.09 16.67 -19.24
N CYS A 130 -18.33 15.70 -18.34
CA CYS A 130 -18.63 15.95 -16.93
C CYS A 130 -17.41 15.63 -16.04
N GLN A 131 -17.17 16.46 -15.03
CA GLN A 131 -16.09 16.25 -14.06
C GLN A 131 -16.58 15.47 -12.84
N PHE A 132 -15.79 14.50 -12.42
CA PHE A 132 -16.04 13.62 -11.28
C PHE A 132 -14.84 13.63 -10.34
N GLN A 133 -15.05 14.05 -9.09
CA GLN A 133 -14.03 14.02 -8.05
C GLN A 133 -14.19 12.74 -7.22
N ILE A 134 -13.08 12.02 -7.00
CA ILE A 134 -13.06 10.78 -6.24
C ILE A 134 -12.75 11.10 -4.78
N VAL A 135 -13.57 10.61 -3.87
CA VAL A 135 -13.37 10.78 -2.43
C VAL A 135 -13.22 9.41 -1.79
N PRO A 136 -12.08 9.11 -1.12
CA PRO A 136 -11.97 7.89 -0.34
C PRO A 136 -13.02 7.89 0.76
N THR A 137 -13.87 6.86 0.77
CA THR A 137 -14.87 6.68 1.82
C THR A 137 -14.88 5.24 2.29
N PRO A 138 -13.80 4.76 2.94
CA PRO A 138 -13.78 3.44 3.55
C PRO A 138 -14.91 3.32 4.58
N GLY A 139 -15.54 2.15 4.64
CA GLY A 139 -16.64 1.89 5.57
C GLY A 139 -17.34 0.58 5.25
N HIS A 140 -18.12 0.57 4.17
CA HIS A 140 -18.75 -0.66 3.65
C HIS A 140 -17.70 -1.65 3.15
N THR A 141 -16.67 -1.16 2.47
CA THR A 141 -15.43 -1.90 2.22
C THR A 141 -14.24 -1.02 2.62
N PRO A 142 -13.03 -1.57 2.81
CA PRO A 142 -11.84 -0.73 3.02
C PRO A 142 -11.49 0.10 1.78
N GLY A 143 -11.89 -0.39 0.60
CA GLY A 143 -11.54 0.19 -0.69
C GLY A 143 -12.60 1.14 -1.29
N SER A 144 -13.78 1.28 -0.68
CA SER A 144 -14.91 2.03 -1.25
C SER A 144 -14.64 3.52 -1.41
N ILE A 145 -15.25 4.10 -2.44
CA ILE A 145 -15.19 5.53 -2.75
C ILE A 145 -16.58 6.13 -2.87
N SER A 146 -16.65 7.45 -2.68
CA SER A 146 -17.76 8.28 -3.12
C SER A 146 -17.32 9.11 -4.32
N VAL A 147 -18.23 9.34 -5.26
CA VAL A 147 -17.97 10.15 -6.46
C VAL A 147 -18.74 11.46 -6.34
N LEU A 148 -18.06 12.59 -6.46
CA LEU A 148 -18.66 13.92 -6.38
C LEU A 148 -18.76 14.53 -7.77
N ALA A 149 -19.93 15.08 -8.13
CA ALA A 149 -20.12 15.78 -9.40
C ALA A 149 -21.13 16.91 -9.26
N ARG A 150 -20.81 18.07 -9.88
CA ARG A 150 -21.77 19.17 -10.01
C ARG A 150 -22.65 18.92 -11.23
N ILE A 151 -23.95 18.69 -11.00
CA ILE A 151 -24.94 18.41 -12.04
C ILE A 151 -26.14 19.32 -11.80
N ASP A 152 -26.57 20.03 -12.83
CA ASP A 152 -27.68 21.00 -12.77
C ASP A 152 -27.53 22.02 -11.63
N GLY A 153 -26.31 22.52 -11.46
CA GLY A 153 -25.96 23.52 -10.45
C GLY A 153 -25.75 22.98 -9.04
N ARG A 154 -26.11 21.73 -8.73
CA ARG A 154 -25.97 21.12 -7.40
C ARG A 154 -24.77 20.17 -7.30
N LEU A 155 -24.06 20.18 -6.18
CA LEU A 155 -23.03 19.18 -5.88
C LEU A 155 -23.67 17.89 -5.36
N ASN A 156 -23.52 16.81 -6.11
CA ASN A 156 -24.05 15.49 -5.79
C ASN A 156 -22.90 14.58 -5.33
N ALA A 157 -23.15 13.78 -4.29
CA ALA A 157 -22.26 12.70 -3.88
C ALA A 157 -22.94 11.35 -4.15
N PHE A 158 -22.38 10.55 -5.05
CA PHE A 158 -22.74 9.15 -5.26
C PHE A 158 -21.96 8.33 -4.25
N THR A 159 -22.64 7.86 -3.20
CA THR A 159 -21.98 7.41 -1.96
C THR A 159 -21.76 5.90 -1.89
N GLY A 160 -22.05 5.16 -2.96
CA GLY A 160 -22.07 3.71 -2.88
C GLY A 160 -23.01 3.25 -1.76
N ASP A 161 -22.51 2.33 -0.95
CA ASP A 161 -23.18 1.82 0.25
C ASP A 161 -22.68 2.44 1.58
N LEU A 162 -21.96 3.57 1.54
CA LEU A 162 -21.47 4.27 2.74
C LEU A 162 -22.61 4.68 3.71
N ILE A 163 -23.74 5.10 3.15
CA ILE A 163 -24.95 5.51 3.85
C ILE A 163 -26.15 5.15 2.97
N ALA A 164 -27.21 4.56 3.52
CA ALA A 164 -28.39 4.15 2.75
C ALA A 164 -29.60 5.08 2.95
N GLY A 165 -29.54 5.97 3.93
CA GLY A 165 -30.61 6.90 4.31
C GLY A 165 -30.27 7.58 5.64
N PRO A 166 -31.10 8.53 6.12
CA PRO A 166 -30.88 9.23 7.38
C PRO A 166 -30.72 8.25 8.55
N GLY A 167 -29.50 8.17 9.08
CA GLY A 167 -29.15 7.26 10.16
C GLY A 167 -29.11 5.77 9.79
N LYS A 168 -28.98 5.40 8.51
CA LYS A 168 -29.05 4.00 8.05
C LYS A 168 -27.82 3.60 7.24
N LEU A 169 -27.36 2.36 7.49
CA LEU A 169 -26.42 1.65 6.62
C LEU A 169 -27.16 0.61 5.80
N TRP A 170 -26.61 0.24 4.64
CA TRP A 170 -27.12 -0.87 3.85
C TRP A 170 -26.81 -2.23 4.50
N SER A 171 -25.56 -2.43 4.93
CA SER A 171 -25.09 -3.68 5.53
C SER A 171 -24.22 -3.41 6.76
N LEU A 172 -24.73 -3.77 7.95
CA LEU A 172 -23.90 -3.75 9.16
C LEU A 172 -22.78 -4.80 9.10
N ALA A 173 -23.04 -5.93 8.46
CA ALA A 173 -22.06 -7.00 8.35
C ALA A 173 -20.85 -6.60 7.49
N ALA A 174 -21.01 -5.68 6.54
CA ALA A 174 -19.93 -5.16 5.71
C ALA A 174 -18.93 -4.31 6.50
N THR A 175 -19.35 -3.74 7.64
CA THR A 175 -18.47 -2.96 8.53
C THR A 175 -17.56 -3.81 9.42
N GLN A 176 -17.67 -5.13 9.34
CA GLN A 176 -16.86 -6.07 10.10
C GLN A 176 -15.82 -6.70 9.17
N TRP A 177 -14.55 -6.34 9.33
CA TRP A 177 -13.49 -6.82 8.43
C TRP A 177 -12.67 -7.95 9.04
N THR A 178 -12.51 -7.94 10.37
CA THR A 178 -11.85 -9.01 11.11
C THR A 178 -12.80 -9.81 12.02
N TYR A 179 -12.38 -11.00 12.43
CA TYR A 179 -13.13 -11.82 13.36
C TYR A 179 -13.39 -11.07 14.69
N ASN A 180 -14.68 -10.89 15.04
CA ASN A 180 -15.16 -10.01 16.13
C ASN A 180 -14.83 -8.50 16.01
N GLY A 181 -14.25 -8.07 14.90
CA GLY A 181 -13.93 -6.66 14.61
C GLY A 181 -15.15 -5.77 14.39
N GLY A 182 -14.88 -4.59 13.87
CA GLY A 182 -15.87 -3.54 13.59
C GLY A 182 -15.24 -2.31 12.98
N GLU A 183 -14.13 -2.49 12.25
CA GLU A 183 -13.25 -1.46 11.70
C GLU A 183 -13.96 -0.53 10.70
N GLY A 184 -14.96 -1.06 10.00
CA GLY A 184 -15.79 -0.28 9.09
C GLY A 184 -16.73 0.70 9.79
N LEU A 185 -17.05 0.51 11.08
CA LEU A 185 -17.88 1.46 11.85
C LEU A 185 -17.17 2.82 12.05
N PRO A 186 -15.96 2.88 12.64
CA PRO A 186 -15.20 4.11 12.74
C PRO A 186 -14.75 4.64 11.37
N ALA A 187 -14.46 3.77 10.40
CA ALA A 187 -14.14 4.21 9.03
C ALA A 187 -15.33 4.95 8.39
N THR A 188 -16.54 4.38 8.50
CA THR A 188 -17.77 5.03 8.02
C THR A 188 -17.99 6.39 8.68
N ALA A 189 -17.82 6.47 10.01
CA ALA A 189 -17.97 7.75 10.72
C ALA A 189 -16.93 8.79 10.27
N ALA A 190 -15.67 8.42 10.09
CA ALA A 190 -14.62 9.32 9.60
C ALA A 190 -14.87 9.76 8.15
N SER A 191 -15.31 8.84 7.29
CA SER A 191 -15.65 9.08 5.88
C SER A 191 -16.84 10.02 5.73
N LEU A 192 -17.88 9.86 6.55
CA LEU A 192 -19.04 10.76 6.53
C LEU A 192 -18.69 12.18 7.01
N LEU A 193 -17.77 12.30 7.98
CA LEU A 193 -17.26 13.61 8.41
C LEU A 193 -16.45 14.29 7.29
N ASP A 194 -15.53 13.57 6.63
CA ASP A 194 -14.79 14.10 5.46
C ASP A 194 -15.75 14.49 4.33
N LEU A 195 -16.74 13.65 4.04
CA LEU A 195 -17.73 13.94 3.00
C LEU A 195 -18.57 15.18 3.35
N GLN A 196 -18.97 15.35 4.62
CA GLN A 196 -19.68 16.54 5.09
C GLN A 196 -18.83 17.81 4.97
N GLU A 197 -17.52 17.75 5.27
CA GLU A 197 -16.57 18.86 5.12
C GLU A 197 -16.46 19.33 3.66
N ARG A 198 -16.70 18.44 2.69
CA ARG A 198 -16.73 18.76 1.24
C ARG A 198 -18.04 19.39 0.77
N GLY A 199 -19.07 19.41 1.62
CA GLY A 199 -20.33 20.12 1.40
C GLY A 199 -21.18 19.65 0.21
N PRO A 200 -21.41 18.33 -0.01
CA PRO A 200 -22.39 17.88 -0.99
C PRO A 200 -23.78 18.41 -0.61
N GLU A 201 -24.59 18.72 -1.61
CA GLU A 201 -25.96 19.22 -1.45
C GLU A 201 -26.98 18.07 -1.51
N ARG A 202 -26.58 16.91 -2.06
CA ARG A 202 -27.42 15.71 -2.16
C ARG A 202 -26.57 14.45 -2.08
N LEU A 203 -27.02 13.46 -1.30
CA LEU A 203 -26.43 12.11 -1.24
C LEU A 203 -27.26 11.12 -2.06
N LEU A 204 -26.57 10.32 -2.85
CA LEU A 204 -27.11 9.40 -3.83
C LEU A 204 -26.53 8.00 -3.60
N PRO A 205 -27.13 7.22 -2.68
CA PRO A 205 -26.61 5.91 -2.34
C PRO A 205 -27.03 4.83 -3.32
N SER A 206 -26.26 3.75 -3.46
CA SER A 206 -26.60 2.63 -4.34
C SER A 206 -27.83 1.86 -3.84
N HIS A 207 -28.11 1.91 -2.53
CA HIS A 207 -29.32 1.37 -1.93
C HIS A 207 -30.01 2.35 -0.97
N GLY A 208 -31.31 2.16 -0.76
CA GLY A 208 -32.10 2.96 0.17
C GLY A 208 -32.68 4.23 -0.46
N GLU A 209 -32.56 5.40 0.17
CA GLU A 209 -33.23 6.63 -0.25
C GLU A 209 -32.26 7.78 -0.59
N THR A 210 -32.65 8.61 -1.56
CA THR A 210 -31.93 9.84 -1.90
C THR A 210 -32.12 10.87 -0.78
N MET A 211 -31.05 11.58 -0.42
CA MET A 211 -31.06 12.53 0.70
C MET A 211 -30.69 13.94 0.24
N ASP A 212 -31.67 14.86 0.24
CA ASP A 212 -31.47 16.30 -0.02
C ASP A 212 -31.07 17.10 1.24
N GLN A 213 -31.02 16.42 2.40
CA GLN A 213 -30.61 16.96 3.71
C GLN A 213 -29.37 16.19 4.22
N PRO A 214 -28.21 16.37 3.57
CA PRO A 214 -27.02 15.57 3.83
C PRO A 214 -26.51 15.72 5.27
N VAL A 215 -26.52 16.94 5.81
CA VAL A 215 -26.00 17.25 7.16
C VAL A 215 -26.82 16.51 8.22
N GLU A 216 -28.15 16.57 8.16
CA GLU A 216 -29.04 15.89 9.10
C GLU A 216 -28.92 14.36 8.96
N ALA A 217 -28.85 13.85 7.73
CA ALA A 217 -28.73 12.43 7.47
C ALA A 217 -27.42 11.83 8.01
N ILE A 218 -26.30 12.53 7.78
CA ILE A 218 -24.96 12.18 8.27
C ILE A 218 -24.92 12.25 9.79
N ALA A 219 -25.40 13.35 10.40
CA ALA A 219 -25.40 13.53 11.84
C ALA A 219 -26.16 12.40 12.55
N SER A 220 -27.33 12.02 12.04
CA SER A 220 -28.11 10.91 12.59
C SER A 220 -27.38 9.56 12.52
N LEU A 221 -26.61 9.32 11.46
CA LEU A 221 -25.84 8.09 11.33
C LEU A 221 -24.63 8.07 12.26
N ILE A 222 -23.90 9.18 12.35
CA ILE A 222 -22.77 9.32 13.27
C ILE A 222 -23.21 9.09 14.72
N GLU A 223 -24.36 9.62 15.14
CA GLU A 223 -24.90 9.40 16.49
C GLU A 223 -25.15 7.92 16.77
N ARG A 224 -25.83 7.21 15.86
CA ARG A 224 -26.12 5.78 16.00
C ARG A 224 -24.85 4.92 15.98
N LEU A 225 -23.90 5.25 15.10
CA LEU A 225 -22.60 4.56 15.04
C LEU A 225 -21.80 4.78 16.32
N ARG A 226 -21.82 6.00 16.88
CA ARG A 226 -21.15 6.31 18.15
C ARG A 226 -21.72 5.48 19.29
N GLU A 227 -23.04 5.33 19.38
CA GLU A 227 -23.68 4.48 20.38
C GLU A 227 -23.27 3.00 20.22
N MET A 228 -23.32 2.47 18.99
CA MET A 228 -22.92 1.10 18.70
C MET A 228 -21.43 0.84 19.01
N MET A 229 -20.54 1.74 18.57
CA MET A 229 -19.10 1.65 18.82
C MET A 229 -18.79 1.68 20.32
N LYS A 230 -19.48 2.53 21.09
CA LYS A 230 -19.35 2.56 22.56
C LYS A 230 -19.68 1.20 23.18
N HIS A 231 -20.79 0.57 22.78
CA HIS A 231 -21.18 -0.74 23.31
C HIS A 231 -20.25 -1.87 22.89
N ARG A 232 -19.69 -1.81 21.68
CA ARG A 232 -18.73 -2.81 21.18
C ARG A 232 -17.28 -2.51 21.58
N GLN A 233 -17.02 -1.39 22.27
CA GLN A 233 -15.68 -0.85 22.57
C GLN A 233 -14.80 -0.73 21.31
N GLN A 234 -15.42 -0.42 20.17
CA GLN A 234 -14.72 -0.30 18.88
C GLN A 234 -14.21 1.13 18.73
N ASN A 235 -12.90 1.28 18.62
CA ASN A 235 -12.21 2.55 18.39
C ASN A 235 -12.69 3.71 19.31
N PRO A 236 -12.57 3.56 20.65
CA PRO A 236 -13.16 4.49 21.61
C PRO A 236 -12.59 5.91 21.56
N ARG A 237 -11.43 6.09 20.91
CA ARG A 237 -10.72 7.37 20.76
C ARG A 237 -10.87 8.00 19.37
N LEU A 238 -11.72 7.46 18.50
CA LEU A 238 -11.89 7.94 17.12
C LEU A 238 -12.00 9.47 17.03
N PHE A 239 -12.97 10.05 17.72
CA PHE A 239 -13.23 11.49 17.64
C PHE A 239 -12.10 12.33 18.27
N GLN A 240 -11.46 11.81 19.32
CA GLN A 240 -10.29 12.47 19.91
C GLN A 240 -9.14 12.56 18.90
N PHE A 241 -8.90 11.48 18.15
CA PHE A 241 -7.83 11.45 17.16
C PHE A 241 -8.16 12.20 15.87
N LEU A 242 -9.44 12.34 15.51
CA LEU A 242 -9.83 13.24 14.43
C LEU A 242 -9.60 14.72 14.82
N GLU A 243 -9.87 15.08 16.08
CA GLU A 243 -9.71 16.45 16.57
C GLU A 243 -8.24 16.80 16.86
N GLN A 244 -7.48 15.85 17.40
CA GLN A 244 -6.08 16.03 17.78
C GLN A 244 -5.23 14.86 17.24
N PRO A 245 -4.98 14.80 15.92
CA PRO A 245 -4.23 13.70 15.30
C PRO A 245 -2.73 13.76 15.57
N PHE A 246 -2.22 14.90 16.02
CA PHE A 246 -0.79 15.12 16.27
C PHE A 246 -0.53 15.50 17.73
N GLU A 247 0.67 15.16 18.19
CA GLU A 247 1.21 15.65 19.45
C GLU A 247 2.66 16.12 19.27
N PRO A 248 3.07 17.19 19.95
CA PRO A 248 4.44 17.65 19.92
C PRO A 248 5.36 16.70 20.71
N VAL A 249 6.41 16.20 20.06
CA VAL A 249 7.58 15.61 20.74
C VAL A 249 8.47 16.75 21.24
N THR A 250 8.70 17.73 20.37
CA THR A 250 9.26 19.05 20.69
C THR A 250 8.41 20.12 19.98
N PRO A 251 8.58 21.43 20.25
CA PRO A 251 7.78 22.48 19.61
C PRO A 251 7.68 22.40 18.07
N HIS A 252 8.75 22.04 17.36
CA HIS A 252 8.80 21.96 15.90
C HIS A 252 8.82 20.52 15.36
N LEU A 253 8.63 19.51 16.22
CA LEU A 253 8.60 18.11 15.83
C LEU A 253 7.36 17.42 16.38
N LEU A 254 6.45 17.06 15.49
CA LEU A 254 5.19 16.40 15.83
C LEU A 254 5.27 14.90 15.56
N ARG A 255 4.46 14.14 16.29
CA ARG A 255 4.19 12.71 16.09
C ARG A 255 2.71 12.49 15.76
N SER A 256 2.43 11.59 14.82
CA SER A 256 1.06 11.11 14.55
C SER A 256 0.52 10.25 15.72
N ARG A 257 -0.78 10.33 15.99
CA ARG A 257 -1.40 9.65 17.16
C ARG A 257 -2.32 8.48 16.80
N ASN A 258 -2.70 8.34 15.53
CA ASN A 258 -3.65 7.32 15.07
C ASN A 258 -3.25 6.70 13.72
N SER A 259 -1.99 6.33 13.59
CA SER A 259 -1.45 5.60 12.44
C SER A 259 -1.05 4.17 12.85
N GLU A 260 -0.87 3.25 11.89
CA GLU A 260 -0.33 1.91 12.21
C GLU A 260 1.14 2.01 12.63
N SER A 261 1.92 2.77 11.86
CA SER A 261 3.26 3.22 12.22
C SER A 261 3.24 4.73 12.41
N ASN A 262 3.83 5.22 13.51
CA ASN A 262 4.10 6.62 13.75
C ASN A 262 4.88 7.19 12.57
N TYR A 263 4.42 8.33 12.09
CA TYR A 263 5.22 9.22 11.28
C TYR A 263 5.39 10.53 12.01
N PHE A 264 6.42 11.29 11.62
CA PHE A 264 6.79 12.53 12.28
C PHE A 264 6.73 13.68 11.30
N VAL A 265 6.37 14.86 11.83
CA VAL A 265 6.28 16.09 11.05
C VAL A 265 7.25 17.10 11.62
N LEU A 266 8.28 17.43 10.84
CA LEU A 266 9.21 18.50 11.14
C LEU A 266 8.66 19.81 10.55
N LEU A 267 8.41 20.79 11.42
CA LEU A 267 7.84 22.08 11.07
C LEU A 267 8.96 23.11 10.83
N SER A 268 8.87 23.85 9.72
CA SER A 268 9.78 24.97 9.43
C SER A 268 9.12 26.31 9.72
N GLU A 269 9.92 27.31 10.09
CA GLU A 269 9.50 28.73 10.20
C GLU A 269 8.90 29.27 8.88
N SER A 270 9.25 28.68 7.73
CA SER A 270 8.69 29.02 6.42
C SER A 270 7.21 28.63 6.25
N GLY A 271 6.66 27.84 7.17
CA GLY A 271 5.33 27.22 7.06
C GLY A 271 5.32 25.96 6.19
N LYS A 272 6.48 25.46 5.76
CA LYS A 272 6.62 24.14 5.14
C LYS A 272 6.78 23.05 6.19
N ALA A 273 6.49 21.82 5.79
CA ALA A 273 6.71 20.64 6.61
C ALA A 273 7.49 19.56 5.85
N MET A 274 8.33 18.83 6.57
CA MET A 274 8.93 17.57 6.14
C MET A 274 8.29 16.43 6.92
N PHE A 275 7.86 15.39 6.21
CA PHE A 275 7.38 14.16 6.84
C PHE A 275 8.53 13.15 6.94
N LEU A 276 8.65 12.47 8.08
CA LEU A 276 9.61 11.39 8.32
C LEU A 276 8.79 10.12 8.50
N ASP A 277 8.88 9.21 7.52
CA ASP A 277 7.88 8.19 7.19
C ASP A 277 6.49 8.76 6.89
N PHE A 278 5.64 7.96 6.24
CA PHE A 278 4.22 8.22 5.97
C PHE A 278 3.55 7.02 5.26
N GLY A 279 3.10 6.02 6.02
CA GLY A 279 2.31 4.90 5.48
C GLY A 279 0.80 5.11 5.67
N TYR A 280 0.26 4.54 6.75
CA TYR A 280 -1.18 4.56 7.04
C TYR A 280 -1.55 5.67 8.03
N ASP A 281 -1.84 6.88 7.52
CA ASP A 281 -2.14 8.09 8.32
C ASP A 281 -3.20 7.91 9.40
N PHE A 282 -4.33 7.28 9.05
CA PHE A 282 -5.48 7.17 9.93
C PHE A 282 -6.03 5.75 9.96
N HIS A 283 -5.83 5.08 11.09
CA HIS A 283 -6.19 3.69 11.27
C HIS A 283 -7.51 3.49 12.01
N THR A 284 -8.32 2.56 11.54
CA THR A 284 -9.62 2.23 12.15
C THR A 284 -9.64 0.87 12.83
N GLY A 285 -8.59 0.07 12.61
CA GLY A 285 -8.32 -1.21 13.24
C GLY A 285 -7.45 -2.09 12.35
N LYS A 286 -6.79 -3.09 12.92
CA LYS A 286 -5.79 -3.89 12.20
C LYS A 286 -6.44 -4.78 11.13
N PRO A 287 -5.99 -4.71 9.86
CA PRO A 287 -6.51 -5.60 8.82
C PRO A 287 -6.10 -7.06 9.08
N ALA A 288 -6.97 -8.00 8.69
CA ALA A 288 -6.68 -9.44 8.80
C ALA A 288 -5.71 -9.93 7.71
N GLU A 289 -5.68 -9.26 6.57
CA GLU A 289 -4.90 -9.66 5.40
C GLU A 289 -3.94 -8.54 4.97
N THR A 290 -3.04 -8.88 4.06
CA THR A 290 -2.05 -7.94 3.53
C THR A 290 -2.40 -7.39 2.16
N ASP A 291 -3.33 -8.00 1.39
CA ASP A 291 -3.70 -7.57 0.03
C ASP A 291 -4.13 -6.10 -0.07
N ARG A 292 -4.02 -5.53 -1.28
CA ARG A 292 -4.32 -4.13 -1.56
C ARG A 292 -5.70 -3.70 -1.06
N ALA A 293 -6.74 -4.53 -1.25
CA ALA A 293 -8.09 -4.21 -0.84
C ALA A 293 -8.31 -4.24 0.69
N ALA A 294 -7.31 -4.71 1.46
CA ALA A 294 -7.29 -4.65 2.92
C ALA A 294 -6.57 -3.40 3.44
N ARG A 295 -5.82 -2.70 2.58
CA ARG A 295 -4.89 -1.63 2.95
C ARG A 295 -5.36 -0.31 2.34
N ARG A 296 -5.43 0.74 3.15
CA ARG A 296 -5.91 2.05 2.72
C ARG A 296 -5.03 3.16 3.30
N PRO A 297 -4.00 3.64 2.58
CA PRO A 297 -3.41 4.93 2.92
C PRO A 297 -4.47 6.03 2.75
N TRP A 298 -4.38 7.08 3.56
CA TRP A 298 -5.38 8.15 3.60
C TRP A 298 -4.70 9.49 3.91
N LEU A 299 -5.34 10.62 3.58
CA LEU A 299 -4.86 11.97 3.94
C LEU A 299 -5.80 12.63 4.97
N ARG A 300 -6.44 11.81 5.82
CA ARG A 300 -7.54 12.29 6.68
C ARG A 300 -7.09 13.38 7.63
N THR A 301 -5.89 13.29 8.18
CA THR A 301 -5.41 14.22 9.22
C THR A 301 -4.71 15.46 8.65
N LEU A 302 -4.40 15.47 7.35
CA LEU A 302 -3.62 16.52 6.69
C LEU A 302 -4.28 17.90 6.81
N GLY A 303 -5.61 18.00 6.63
CA GLY A 303 -6.33 19.25 6.81
C GLY A 303 -6.23 19.80 8.24
N THR A 304 -6.25 18.90 9.23
CA THR A 304 -6.08 19.25 10.64
C THR A 304 -4.66 19.73 10.94
N LEU A 305 -3.62 19.09 10.37
CA LEU A 305 -2.22 19.52 10.46
C LEU A 305 -2.08 20.98 10.00
N LYS A 306 -2.56 21.27 8.77
CA LYS A 306 -2.49 22.61 8.17
C LYS A 306 -3.17 23.66 9.04
N LYS A 307 -4.37 23.36 9.54
CA LYS A 307 -5.16 24.26 10.37
C LYS A 307 -4.53 24.53 11.74
N GLN A 308 -4.02 23.50 12.41
CA GLN A 308 -3.55 23.61 13.80
C GLN A 308 -2.11 24.11 13.91
N TYR A 309 -1.27 23.80 12.93
CA TYR A 309 0.17 24.07 12.96
C TYR A 309 0.64 25.04 11.88
N GLY A 310 -0.28 25.63 11.11
CA GLY A 310 0.06 26.63 10.09
C GLY A 310 0.84 26.07 8.90
N VAL A 311 0.82 24.75 8.70
CA VAL A 311 1.48 24.11 7.55
C VAL A 311 0.78 24.54 6.26
N THR A 312 1.55 25.09 5.34
CA THR A 312 1.08 25.55 4.03
C THR A 312 1.36 24.53 2.93
N LYS A 313 2.46 23.77 3.05
CA LYS A 313 2.87 22.72 2.11
C LYS A 313 3.63 21.62 2.85
N VAL A 314 3.32 20.36 2.54
CA VAL A 314 4.23 19.24 2.83
C VAL A 314 5.23 19.17 1.68
N GLU A 315 6.43 19.71 1.89
CA GLU A 315 7.40 19.88 0.80
C GLU A 315 8.08 18.58 0.43
N THR A 316 8.48 17.80 1.43
CA THR A 316 9.22 16.55 1.22
C THR A 316 8.83 15.49 2.25
N VAL A 317 8.96 14.23 1.86
CA VAL A 317 8.85 13.07 2.74
C VAL A 317 10.11 12.21 2.65
N VAL A 318 10.60 11.73 3.79
CA VAL A 318 11.82 10.92 3.91
C VAL A 318 11.51 9.63 4.66
N PRO A 319 11.60 8.45 4.01
CA PRO A 319 11.41 7.17 4.68
C PRO A 319 12.66 6.74 5.44
N THR A 320 12.45 6.04 6.56
CA THR A 320 13.48 5.28 7.28
C THR A 320 13.78 3.95 6.59
N HIS A 321 12.77 3.31 5.99
CA HIS A 321 12.88 2.07 5.22
C HIS A 321 11.66 1.87 4.30
N TYR A 322 11.63 0.75 3.57
CA TYR A 322 10.72 0.54 2.43
C TYR A 322 9.39 -0.15 2.76
N HIS A 323 9.12 -0.49 4.03
CA HIS A 323 7.90 -1.22 4.39
C HIS A 323 6.64 -0.39 4.19
N ASP A 324 5.54 -1.04 3.84
CA ASP A 324 4.28 -0.42 3.41
C ASP A 324 3.70 0.53 4.45
N ASP A 325 3.74 0.15 5.71
CA ASP A 325 3.27 0.96 6.83
C ASP A 325 4.12 2.22 7.11
N HIS A 326 5.26 2.37 6.43
CA HIS A 326 6.09 3.58 6.40
C HIS A 326 6.01 4.36 5.08
N VAL A 327 5.56 3.75 3.97
CA VAL A 327 5.64 4.39 2.63
C VAL A 327 4.35 4.40 1.81
N ALA A 328 3.31 3.66 2.20
CA ALA A 328 2.08 3.50 1.42
C ALA A 328 1.38 4.84 1.08
N GLY A 329 1.55 5.86 1.92
CA GLY A 329 0.94 7.18 1.72
C GLY A 329 1.73 8.11 0.80
N PHE A 330 2.93 7.74 0.36
CA PHE A 330 3.82 8.66 -0.38
C PHE A 330 3.22 9.12 -1.69
N ASN A 331 2.66 8.20 -2.48
CA ASN A 331 2.04 8.57 -3.75
C ASN A 331 0.82 9.50 -3.55
N LEU A 332 0.09 9.39 -2.43
CA LEU A 332 -0.98 10.33 -2.10
C LEU A 332 -0.42 11.74 -1.82
N LEU A 333 0.66 11.85 -1.03
CA LEU A 333 1.31 13.15 -0.80
C LEU A 333 1.86 13.76 -2.10
N ARG A 334 2.50 12.95 -2.94
CA ARG A 334 2.99 13.41 -4.25
C ARG A 334 1.86 13.93 -5.13
N ASP A 335 0.81 13.13 -5.30
CA ASP A 335 -0.27 13.42 -6.24
C ASP A 335 -1.13 14.62 -5.76
N HIS A 336 -1.22 14.87 -4.44
CA HIS A 336 -2.13 15.91 -3.88
C HIS A 336 -1.45 17.13 -3.26
N GLU A 337 -0.22 17.01 -2.76
CA GLU A 337 0.53 18.12 -2.16
C GLU A 337 1.75 18.53 -3.01
N GLY A 338 2.07 17.77 -4.07
CA GLY A 338 3.30 17.97 -4.83
C GLY A 338 4.55 17.77 -3.96
N THR A 339 4.44 16.89 -2.97
CA THR A 339 5.54 16.52 -2.06
C THR A 339 6.62 15.78 -2.83
N GLU A 340 7.89 16.10 -2.59
CA GLU A 340 9.03 15.35 -3.12
C GLU A 340 9.33 14.13 -2.24
N VAL A 341 9.58 12.98 -2.85
CA VAL A 341 10.07 11.81 -2.14
C VAL A 341 11.59 11.81 -2.16
N TRP A 342 12.19 11.94 -0.98
CA TRP A 342 13.63 11.84 -0.80
C TRP A 342 13.93 10.52 -0.09
N ALA A 343 14.70 9.63 -0.69
CA ALA A 343 15.00 8.31 -0.10
C ALA A 343 16.50 8.01 -0.16
N ALA A 344 16.98 7.16 0.75
CA ALA A 344 18.37 6.72 0.71
C ALA A 344 18.67 5.97 -0.60
N ASP A 345 19.86 6.18 -1.17
CA ASP A 345 20.33 5.48 -2.36
C ASP A 345 20.30 3.94 -2.19
N THR A 346 20.48 3.46 -0.95
CA THR A 346 20.48 2.03 -0.60
C THR A 346 19.15 1.31 -0.85
N PHE A 347 18.00 2.00 -0.84
CA PHE A 347 16.69 1.38 -1.09
C PHE A 347 15.78 2.15 -2.03
N ALA A 348 16.22 3.26 -2.62
CA ALA A 348 15.44 3.97 -3.65
C ALA A 348 15.02 3.06 -4.82
N GLY A 349 15.86 2.09 -5.19
CA GLY A 349 15.52 1.08 -6.19
C GLY A 349 14.37 0.15 -5.79
N ILE A 350 14.21 -0.15 -4.50
CA ILE A 350 13.11 -0.97 -3.97
C ILE A 350 11.79 -0.23 -4.11
N LEU A 351 11.78 1.07 -3.78
CA LEU A 351 10.60 1.92 -3.93
C LEU A 351 10.15 2.05 -5.40
N ARG A 352 11.10 2.24 -6.32
CA ARG A 352 10.79 2.41 -7.75
C ARG A 352 10.36 1.11 -8.44
N HIS A 353 10.86 -0.04 -7.98
CA HIS A 353 10.70 -1.32 -8.66
C HIS A 353 10.50 -2.47 -7.66
N PRO A 354 9.42 -2.44 -6.85
CA PRO A 354 9.19 -3.45 -5.82
C PRO A 354 9.11 -4.86 -6.39
N GLU A 355 8.61 -5.03 -7.62
CA GLU A 355 8.50 -6.31 -8.32
C GLU A 355 9.86 -7.01 -8.53
N ARG A 356 10.97 -6.27 -8.50
CA ARG A 356 12.31 -6.83 -8.67
C ARG A 356 12.81 -7.60 -7.45
N TYR A 357 12.16 -7.46 -6.29
CA TYR A 357 12.66 -7.95 -5.01
C TYR A 357 11.73 -9.01 -4.41
N ASP A 358 12.32 -10.02 -3.77
CA ASP A 358 11.62 -10.89 -2.80
C ASP A 358 11.91 -10.39 -1.39
N LEU A 359 11.17 -9.38 -0.96
CA LEU A 359 11.25 -8.79 0.38
C LEU A 359 9.83 -8.71 0.97
N PRO A 360 9.66 -8.83 2.29
CA PRO A 360 8.35 -8.65 2.90
C PRO A 360 7.93 -7.17 2.89
N CYS A 361 6.64 -6.92 3.10
CA CYS A 361 6.07 -5.58 3.29
C CYS A 361 6.30 -4.58 2.14
N LEU A 362 6.51 -5.06 0.90
CA LEU A 362 6.63 -4.18 -0.26
C LEU A 362 5.29 -3.53 -0.60
N TRP A 363 5.29 -2.21 -0.82
CA TRP A 363 4.11 -1.52 -1.33
C TRP A 363 3.89 -1.88 -2.81
N TYR A 364 2.61 -2.00 -3.18
CA TYR A 364 2.19 -2.49 -4.49
C TYR A 364 2.57 -1.58 -5.65
N ASP A 365 2.40 -0.28 -5.43
CA ASP A 365 2.62 0.72 -6.46
C ASP A 365 4.06 1.21 -6.39
N PRO A 366 4.77 1.27 -7.54
CA PRO A 366 6.02 1.99 -7.62
C PRO A 366 5.90 3.40 -7.03
N ILE A 367 6.88 3.76 -6.21
CA ILE A 367 7.01 5.09 -5.63
C ILE A 367 8.21 5.77 -6.31
N PRO A 368 7.98 6.79 -7.15
CA PRO A 368 9.06 7.60 -7.69
C PRO A 368 9.85 8.26 -6.57
N VAL A 369 11.17 8.21 -6.68
CA VAL A 369 12.09 8.91 -5.76
C VAL A 369 12.66 10.12 -6.50
N ASP A 370 12.24 11.31 -6.08
CA ASP A 370 12.59 12.60 -6.67
C ASP A 370 14.04 13.01 -6.31
N ARG A 371 14.52 12.60 -5.12
CA ARG A 371 15.90 12.82 -4.70
C ARG A 371 16.49 11.60 -3.98
N GLU A 372 17.61 11.09 -4.48
CA GLU A 372 18.40 10.10 -3.76
C GLU A 372 19.34 10.79 -2.77
N LEU A 373 19.30 10.34 -1.52
CA LEU A 373 20.07 10.89 -0.43
C LEU A 373 21.28 9.98 -0.15
N PRO A 374 22.53 10.48 -0.27
CA PRO A 374 23.70 9.70 0.11
C PRO A 374 23.78 9.55 1.62
N LEU A 375 24.30 8.42 2.07
CA LEU A 375 24.53 8.17 3.49
C LEU A 375 25.74 8.96 4.02
N GLU A 376 25.74 9.19 5.32
CA GLU A 376 26.79 9.87 6.11
C GLU A 376 27.16 11.27 5.59
N THR A 377 26.27 11.87 4.80
CA THR A 377 26.45 13.20 4.20
C THR A 377 25.38 14.14 4.74
N PRO A 378 25.75 15.34 5.22
CA PRO A 378 24.77 16.33 5.64
C PRO A 378 23.89 16.85 4.51
N ILE A 379 22.59 16.98 4.79
CA ILE A 379 21.54 17.34 3.83
C ILE A 379 20.77 18.51 4.43
N ALA A 380 20.87 19.68 3.79
CA ALA A 380 20.12 20.87 4.19
C ALA A 380 18.65 20.76 3.75
N TRP A 381 17.75 21.13 4.64
CA TRP A 381 16.34 21.38 4.35
C TRP A 381 15.84 22.51 5.24
N GLU A 382 15.43 23.62 4.62
CA GLU A 382 15.08 24.87 5.31
C GLU A 382 16.16 25.27 6.34
N GLU A 383 15.81 25.48 7.62
CA GLU A 383 16.73 25.79 8.72
C GLU A 383 17.43 24.55 9.32
N TYR A 384 17.06 23.34 8.88
CA TYR A 384 17.54 22.09 9.44
C TYR A 384 18.63 21.45 8.59
N GLN A 385 19.41 20.60 9.25
CA GLN A 385 20.37 19.72 8.62
C GLN A 385 20.12 18.29 9.08
N LEU A 386 19.88 17.40 8.13
CA LEU A 386 19.66 15.98 8.36
C LEU A 386 20.89 15.18 7.91
N THR A 387 21.13 14.02 8.49
CA THR A 387 22.12 13.06 8.00
C THR A 387 21.58 11.65 8.14
N LEU A 388 21.58 10.89 7.04
CA LEU A 388 21.16 9.50 7.02
C LEU A 388 22.36 8.60 7.32
N TYR A 389 22.19 7.60 8.17
CA TYR A 389 23.22 6.61 8.50
C TYR A 389 22.70 5.20 8.24
N PRO A 390 23.54 4.25 7.77
CA PRO A 390 23.13 2.86 7.69
C PRO A 390 22.68 2.35 9.07
N LEU A 391 21.48 1.76 9.14
CA LEU A 391 20.95 1.15 10.35
C LEU A 391 20.44 -0.26 10.03
N PRO A 392 21.33 -1.21 9.65
CA PRO A 392 20.90 -2.55 9.35
C PRO A 392 20.37 -3.25 10.61
N GLY A 393 19.42 -4.15 10.43
CA GLY A 393 18.84 -4.96 11.51
C GLY A 393 17.37 -5.27 11.24
N HIS A 394 16.49 -4.29 11.38
CA HIS A 394 15.08 -4.48 11.01
C HIS A 394 14.96 -4.83 9.52
N THR A 395 15.66 -4.06 8.69
CA THR A 395 16.02 -4.47 7.33
C THR A 395 17.47 -4.11 7.05
N ARG A 396 18.13 -4.84 6.13
CA ARG A 396 19.50 -4.52 5.70
C ARG A 396 19.65 -3.10 5.15
N TYR A 397 18.57 -2.53 4.62
CA TYR A 397 18.60 -1.26 3.92
C TYR A 397 18.12 -0.07 4.75
N ALA A 398 17.62 -0.33 5.97
CA ALA A 398 17.08 0.72 6.82
C ALA A 398 18.15 1.78 7.15
N VAL A 399 17.69 3.01 7.36
CA VAL A 399 18.54 4.13 7.73
C VAL A 399 18.04 4.80 9.00
N ALA A 400 18.99 5.28 9.80
CA ALA A 400 18.70 6.23 10.86
C ALA A 400 18.77 7.65 10.29
N ILE A 401 17.78 8.49 10.58
CA ILE A 401 17.78 9.90 10.18
C ILE A 401 18.11 10.75 11.41
N ALA A 402 19.31 11.32 11.44
CA ALA A 402 19.77 12.17 12.55
C ALA A 402 19.59 13.65 12.21
N LEU A 403 19.09 14.43 13.17
CA LEU A 403 18.96 15.88 13.08
C LEU A 403 18.99 16.54 14.47
N GLU A 404 19.13 17.86 14.50
CA GLU A 404 18.92 18.68 15.69
C GLU A 404 17.70 19.57 15.48
N VAL A 405 16.77 19.55 16.44
CA VAL A 405 15.56 20.40 16.45
C VAL A 405 15.26 20.80 17.88
N ASP A 406 14.91 22.07 18.11
CA ASP A 406 14.62 22.62 19.44
C ASP A 406 15.74 22.39 20.48
N GLY A 407 16.99 22.38 20.03
CA GLY A 407 18.16 22.12 20.87
C GLY A 407 18.27 20.68 21.36
N ARG A 408 17.59 19.73 20.70
CA ARG A 408 17.63 18.29 20.98
C ARG A 408 18.20 17.52 19.79
N LYS A 409 19.10 16.57 20.08
CA LYS A 409 19.54 15.58 19.10
C LYS A 409 18.48 14.51 18.94
N VAL A 410 17.91 14.42 17.76
CA VAL A 410 16.85 13.49 17.41
C VAL A 410 17.40 12.43 16.47
N LEU A 411 17.05 11.17 16.73
CA LEU A 411 17.31 10.06 15.82
C LEU A 411 15.99 9.39 15.43
N VAL A 412 15.59 9.50 14.17
CA VAL A 412 14.46 8.72 13.65
C VAL A 412 14.98 7.38 13.19
N ALA A 413 14.57 6.32 13.90
CA ALA A 413 15.13 4.99 13.76
C ALA A 413 14.19 3.98 13.08
N GLY A 414 12.95 4.41 12.77
CA GLY A 414 11.90 3.51 12.27
C GLY A 414 11.72 2.35 13.23
N ASP A 415 11.87 1.14 12.71
CA ASP A 415 11.48 -0.10 13.38
C ASP A 415 12.61 -0.87 14.05
N GLN A 416 13.79 -0.25 14.22
CA GLN A 416 15.00 -0.97 14.64
C GLN A 416 14.89 -1.74 15.97
N TYR A 417 14.26 -1.13 16.98
CA TYR A 417 14.03 -1.74 18.29
C TYR A 417 12.55 -1.68 18.65
N GLN A 418 12.09 -2.64 19.45
CA GLN A 418 10.72 -2.73 19.92
C GLN A 418 10.58 -2.72 21.45
N GLY A 419 9.35 -2.49 21.91
CA GLY A 419 9.02 -2.35 23.34
C GLY A 419 9.22 -0.92 23.86
N GLY A 420 8.54 -0.60 24.96
CA GLY A 420 8.56 0.76 25.53
C GLY A 420 9.92 1.22 26.06
N ASP A 421 10.85 0.28 26.31
CA ASP A 421 12.25 0.57 26.67
C ASP A 421 13.17 0.64 25.45
N GLY A 422 12.70 0.28 24.26
CA GLY A 422 13.49 0.23 23.03
C GLY A 422 14.68 -0.71 23.10
N LEU A 423 14.59 -1.84 23.82
CA LEU A 423 15.70 -2.79 23.97
C LEU A 423 15.45 -4.13 23.25
N LEU A 424 14.23 -4.45 22.86
CA LEU A 424 13.95 -5.72 22.19
C LEU A 424 14.33 -5.64 20.72
N TYR A 425 14.97 -6.69 20.20
CA TYR A 425 15.29 -6.78 18.78
C TYR A 425 14.00 -6.90 17.97
N ASN A 426 13.95 -6.21 16.83
CA ASN A 426 12.88 -6.31 15.84
C ASN A 426 13.49 -6.64 14.48
N TYR A 427 13.92 -7.89 14.27
CA TYR A 427 14.45 -8.35 12.97
C TYR A 427 13.61 -9.46 12.38
N VAL A 428 13.64 -9.54 11.05
CA VAL A 428 13.05 -10.62 10.27
C VAL A 428 14.11 -11.14 9.33
N TYR A 429 14.39 -12.45 9.36
CA TYR A 429 15.44 -13.04 8.51
C TYR A 429 15.26 -12.69 7.02
N LYS A 430 14.02 -12.71 6.52
CA LYS A 430 13.69 -12.37 5.12
C LYS A 430 13.98 -10.90 4.75
N ASN A 431 14.19 -10.01 5.72
CA ASN A 431 14.63 -8.63 5.47
C ASN A 431 16.15 -8.50 5.24
N ARG A 432 16.82 -9.61 4.92
CA ARG A 432 18.28 -9.71 4.74
C ARG A 432 19.09 -9.42 6.00
N PHE A 433 18.56 -9.86 7.13
CA PHE A 433 19.19 -9.71 8.44
C PHE A 433 20.54 -10.45 8.52
N ASP A 434 21.55 -9.81 9.11
CA ASP A 434 22.83 -10.40 9.47
C ASP A 434 23.07 -10.37 10.99
N ALA A 435 23.85 -11.33 11.50
CA ALA A 435 24.10 -11.52 12.91
C ALA A 435 24.73 -10.31 13.59
N ASP A 436 25.52 -9.51 12.87
CA ASP A 436 26.25 -8.36 13.39
C ASP A 436 25.48 -7.03 13.31
N ASP A 437 24.29 -7.03 12.72
CA ASP A 437 23.51 -5.81 12.45
C ASP A 437 23.20 -5.00 13.72
N TYR A 438 22.87 -5.67 14.83
CA TYR A 438 22.59 -4.99 16.11
C TYR A 438 23.85 -4.52 16.83
N MET A 439 25.02 -5.11 16.55
CA MET A 439 26.29 -4.55 17.01
C MET A 439 26.59 -3.24 16.27
N ALA A 440 26.38 -3.22 14.94
CA ALA A 440 26.54 -2.02 14.13
C ALA A 440 25.58 -0.90 14.57
N SER A 441 24.33 -1.27 14.87
CA SER A 441 23.31 -0.33 15.37
C SER A 441 23.66 0.26 16.73
N ALA A 442 24.09 -0.58 17.69
CA ALA A 442 24.52 -0.12 19.01
C ALA A 442 25.71 0.85 18.90
N ALA A 443 26.71 0.51 18.08
CA ALA A 443 27.86 1.37 17.82
C ALA A 443 27.45 2.72 17.20
N LEU A 444 26.48 2.73 16.27
CA LEU A 444 25.96 3.96 15.68
C LEU A 444 25.24 4.82 16.72
N TYR A 445 24.36 4.25 17.54
CA TYR A 445 23.62 5.00 18.57
C TYR A 445 24.59 5.63 19.57
N LYS A 446 25.60 4.86 19.98
CA LYS A 446 26.67 5.33 20.86
C LYS A 446 27.53 6.43 20.22
N LYS A 447 27.75 6.40 18.90
CA LYS A 447 28.45 7.46 18.15
C LYS A 447 27.62 8.74 18.10
N LEU A 448 26.32 8.64 17.86
CA LEU A 448 25.44 9.79 17.65
C LEU A 448 25.00 10.47 18.95
N GLN A 449 24.87 9.70 20.04
CA GLN A 449 24.41 10.18 21.36
C GLN A 449 23.10 11.00 21.24
N PRO A 450 22.00 10.44 20.70
CA PRO A 450 20.73 11.15 20.62
C PRO A 450 20.14 11.41 22.02
N ASP A 451 19.41 12.52 22.16
CA ASP A 451 18.61 12.81 23.36
C ASP A 451 17.28 12.05 23.31
N VAL A 452 16.72 11.90 22.11
CA VAL A 452 15.46 11.21 21.85
C VAL A 452 15.54 10.37 20.58
N ILE A 453 14.99 9.16 20.65
CA ILE A 453 14.89 8.22 19.54
C ILE A 453 13.41 8.09 19.16
N LEU A 454 13.09 8.40 17.91
CA LEU A 454 11.76 8.27 17.36
C LEU A 454 11.61 6.88 16.72
N THR A 455 10.54 6.18 17.08
CA THR A 455 10.29 4.80 16.65
C THR A 455 9.03 4.70 15.80
N GLY A 456 8.99 3.72 14.92
CA GLY A 456 7.87 3.44 14.02
C GLY A 456 6.61 2.99 14.75
N HIS A 457 6.68 2.26 15.87
CA HIS A 457 5.46 1.73 16.52
C HIS A 457 5.31 2.05 18.02
N TRP A 458 6.28 2.73 18.62
CA TRP A 458 6.31 2.99 20.07
C TRP A 458 6.40 4.48 20.39
N ASP A 459 6.17 4.83 21.65
CA ASP A 459 6.34 6.21 22.10
C ASP A 459 7.80 6.69 21.90
N PRO A 460 8.03 7.99 21.67
CA PRO A 460 9.38 8.54 21.60
C PRO A 460 10.19 8.15 22.84
N LEU A 461 11.37 7.58 22.61
CA LEU A 461 12.25 7.10 23.66
C LEU A 461 13.23 8.19 24.05
N TRP A 462 13.08 8.74 25.25
CA TRP A 462 14.05 9.67 25.83
C TRP A 462 15.21 8.88 26.43
N VAL A 463 16.43 9.15 25.96
CA VAL A 463 17.59 8.33 26.30
C VAL A 463 18.01 8.55 27.75
N GLU A 464 18.09 7.45 28.51
CA GLU A 464 18.54 7.45 29.89
C GLU A 464 20.01 6.97 30.01
N PRO A 465 20.72 7.33 31.10
CA PRO A 465 22.07 6.84 31.35
C PRO A 465 22.15 5.30 31.36
N GLY A 466 23.14 4.73 30.69
CA GLY A 466 23.33 3.27 30.60
C GLY A 466 22.66 2.60 29.40
N TYR A 467 21.84 3.33 28.64
CA TYR A 467 21.10 2.76 27.51
C TYR A 467 22.02 2.21 26.41
N PHE A 468 23.07 2.94 26.03
CA PHE A 468 23.99 2.51 24.97
C PHE A 468 24.85 1.32 25.38
N GLU A 469 25.28 1.25 26.64
CA GLU A 469 26.01 0.09 27.18
C GLU A 469 25.14 -1.18 27.14
N GLU A 470 23.85 -1.04 27.43
CA GLU A 470 22.91 -2.14 27.31
C GLU A 470 22.71 -2.56 25.85
N LEU A 471 22.62 -1.61 24.90
CA LEU A 471 22.56 -1.94 23.48
C LEU A 471 23.81 -2.68 22.99
N ASP A 472 25.01 -2.26 23.41
CA ASP A 472 26.27 -2.96 23.10
C ASP A 472 26.21 -4.42 23.57
N ARG A 473 25.87 -4.62 24.85
CA ARG A 473 25.76 -5.96 25.46
C ARG A 473 24.77 -6.85 24.72
N ARG A 474 23.65 -6.28 24.29
CA ARG A 474 22.59 -6.98 23.56
C ARG A 474 23.02 -7.34 22.14
N GLY A 475 23.59 -6.38 21.40
CA GLY A 475 24.13 -6.62 20.06
C GLY A 475 25.15 -7.77 20.05
N GLU A 476 26.13 -7.74 20.97
CA GLU A 476 27.12 -8.81 21.13
C GLU A 476 26.47 -10.16 21.46
N ALA A 477 25.49 -10.17 22.37
CA ALA A 477 24.78 -11.38 22.75
C ALA A 477 24.03 -11.99 21.55
N LEU A 478 23.32 -11.18 20.76
CA LEU A 478 22.58 -11.64 19.59
C LEU A 478 23.52 -12.23 18.54
N ALA A 479 24.61 -11.53 18.25
CA ALA A 479 25.59 -11.95 17.25
C ALA A 479 26.29 -13.25 17.67
N ARG A 480 26.61 -13.40 18.96
CA ARG A 480 27.16 -14.64 19.53
C ARG A 480 26.17 -15.80 19.42
N MET A 481 24.92 -15.59 19.81
CA MET A 481 23.89 -16.65 19.76
C MET A 481 23.70 -17.17 18.32
N HIS A 482 23.67 -16.30 17.31
CA HIS A 482 23.57 -16.74 15.92
C HIS A 482 24.78 -17.59 15.49
N ARG A 483 26.00 -17.16 15.84
CA ARG A 483 27.22 -17.93 15.53
C ARG A 483 27.28 -19.28 16.24
N GLU A 484 26.79 -19.36 17.47
CA GLU A 484 26.73 -20.60 18.26
C GLU A 484 25.67 -21.59 17.73
N LEU A 485 24.55 -21.06 17.18
CA LEU A 485 23.44 -21.88 16.68
C LEU A 485 23.61 -22.36 15.23
N LEU A 486 24.39 -21.63 14.41
CA LEU A 486 24.56 -21.93 12.99
C LEU A 486 25.84 -22.73 12.71
N PRO A 487 25.82 -23.70 11.78
CA PRO A 487 26.99 -24.51 11.42
C PRO A 487 27.93 -23.78 10.45
N LEU A 488 28.35 -22.55 10.80
CA LEU A 488 29.07 -21.62 9.92
C LEU A 488 30.44 -22.13 9.45
N GLU A 489 31.02 -23.09 10.19
CA GLU A 489 32.27 -23.77 9.82
C GLU A 489 32.10 -24.73 8.64
N GLN A 490 30.88 -25.25 8.41
CA GLN A 490 30.58 -26.18 7.32
C GLN A 490 30.10 -25.43 6.08
N LEU A 491 29.04 -24.64 6.23
CA LEU A 491 28.43 -23.81 5.20
C LEU A 491 27.93 -22.52 5.86
N ASP A 492 28.49 -21.39 5.47
CA ASP A 492 28.07 -20.09 6.00
C ASP A 492 27.44 -19.23 4.91
N TYR A 493 26.12 -19.36 4.89
CA TYR A 493 25.18 -18.49 4.19
C TYR A 493 24.66 -17.35 5.08
N GLY A 494 25.38 -17.03 6.16
CA GLY A 494 24.97 -16.04 7.16
C GLY A 494 23.67 -16.41 7.90
N ALA A 495 23.14 -15.44 8.64
CA ALA A 495 21.87 -15.59 9.38
C ALA A 495 20.66 -15.71 8.44
N GLU A 496 20.72 -15.10 7.25
CA GLU A 496 19.65 -15.18 6.26
C GLU A 496 19.48 -16.57 5.66
N GLY A 497 20.59 -17.30 5.47
CA GLY A 497 20.58 -18.67 4.98
C GLY A 497 20.47 -18.81 3.45
N PHE A 498 20.75 -17.77 2.67
CA PHE A 498 20.64 -17.79 1.20
C PHE A 498 21.98 -17.98 0.47
N GLY A 499 22.03 -18.97 -0.43
CA GLY A 499 23.16 -19.20 -1.34
C GLY A 499 22.96 -18.63 -2.75
N ALA A 500 21.71 -18.38 -3.14
CA ALA A 500 21.37 -17.75 -4.42
C ALA A 500 20.12 -16.85 -4.30
N ARG A 501 19.96 -15.91 -5.24
CA ARG A 501 18.74 -15.11 -5.47
C ARG A 501 18.58 -14.83 -6.96
N ILE A 502 17.34 -14.73 -7.45
CA ILE A 502 17.05 -14.37 -8.85
C ILE A 502 16.41 -12.97 -8.90
N VAL A 503 16.95 -12.09 -9.73
CA VAL A 503 16.47 -10.71 -9.92
C VAL A 503 16.22 -10.45 -11.41
N PRO A 504 15.10 -9.85 -11.81
CA PRO A 504 13.93 -9.52 -10.99
C PRO A 504 13.22 -10.75 -10.42
N TYR A 505 12.64 -10.59 -9.24
CA TYR A 505 11.84 -11.66 -8.61
C TYR A 505 10.51 -11.91 -9.35
N GLN A 506 9.87 -10.86 -9.86
CA GLN A 506 8.68 -10.95 -10.70
C GLN A 506 8.94 -10.30 -12.06
N SER A 507 8.53 -10.97 -13.14
CA SER A 507 8.60 -10.45 -14.51
C SER A 507 7.30 -10.71 -15.26
N GLU A 508 6.99 -9.83 -16.21
CA GLU A 508 5.90 -10.02 -17.16
C GLU A 508 6.44 -9.98 -18.58
N THR A 509 6.00 -10.91 -19.42
CA THR A 509 6.45 -11.05 -20.81
C THR A 509 5.37 -11.70 -21.68
N ARG A 510 5.64 -11.87 -22.97
CA ARG A 510 4.82 -12.68 -23.90
C ARG A 510 5.53 -13.99 -24.24
N SER A 511 4.76 -14.94 -24.76
CA SER A 511 5.33 -16.19 -25.26
C SER A 511 6.33 -15.90 -26.39
N GLY A 512 7.54 -16.44 -26.28
CA GLY A 512 8.64 -16.21 -27.22
C GLY A 512 9.48 -14.97 -26.95
N GLU A 513 9.06 -14.07 -26.04
CA GLU A 513 9.84 -12.89 -25.66
C GLU A 513 10.80 -13.21 -24.50
N THR A 514 12.08 -12.91 -24.71
CA THR A 514 13.14 -13.19 -23.75
C THR A 514 13.17 -12.17 -22.61
N VAL A 515 13.31 -12.67 -21.39
CA VAL A 515 13.57 -11.88 -20.17
C VAL A 515 14.99 -12.13 -19.69
N THR A 516 15.71 -11.06 -19.36
CA THR A 516 17.04 -11.15 -18.74
C THR A 516 16.91 -11.17 -17.22
N LEU A 517 17.54 -12.15 -16.59
CA LEU A 517 17.61 -12.32 -15.15
C LEU A 517 19.07 -12.30 -14.69
N GLU A 518 19.29 -11.86 -13.45
CA GLU A 518 20.54 -11.99 -12.73
C GLU A 518 20.36 -13.00 -11.60
N ILE A 519 21.26 -13.97 -11.51
CA ILE A 519 21.36 -14.90 -10.38
C ILE A 519 22.52 -14.44 -9.51
N GLU A 520 22.20 -13.84 -8.37
CA GLU A 520 23.18 -13.55 -7.32
C GLU A 520 23.53 -14.86 -6.63
N VAL A 521 24.82 -15.17 -6.48
CA VAL A 521 25.29 -16.38 -5.80
C VAL A 521 26.44 -16.10 -4.84
N ARG A 522 26.51 -16.89 -3.76
CA ARG A 522 27.51 -16.77 -2.70
C ARG A 522 28.35 -18.03 -2.59
N ASN A 523 29.66 -17.88 -2.35
CA ASN A 523 30.51 -18.96 -1.85
C ASN A 523 30.37 -19.06 -0.32
N PRO A 524 29.75 -20.12 0.24
CA PRO A 524 29.58 -20.28 1.68
C PRO A 524 30.85 -20.72 2.41
N LEU A 525 31.93 -21.07 1.70
CA LEU A 525 33.14 -21.65 2.28
C LEU A 525 34.18 -20.56 2.64
N SER A 526 35.04 -20.87 3.60
CA SER A 526 36.20 -20.06 4.01
C SER A 526 37.41 -20.20 3.06
N ARG A 527 37.20 -20.78 1.89
CA ARG A 527 38.18 -21.00 0.83
C ARG A 527 37.52 -20.82 -0.53
N ASP A 528 38.33 -20.72 -1.58
CA ASP A 528 37.83 -20.65 -2.94
C ASP A 528 36.99 -21.88 -3.28
N ALA A 529 35.90 -21.67 -4.01
CA ALA A 529 34.98 -22.73 -4.39
C ALA A 529 34.42 -22.50 -5.79
N LEU A 530 34.25 -23.59 -6.54
CA LEU A 530 33.44 -23.62 -7.75
C LEU A 530 31.97 -23.58 -7.34
N VAL A 531 31.26 -22.55 -7.77
CA VAL A 531 29.80 -22.42 -7.62
C VAL A 531 29.16 -22.67 -8.97
N GLU A 532 28.26 -23.63 -9.03
CA GLU A 532 27.54 -24.05 -10.24
C GLU A 532 26.05 -23.81 -10.03
N VAL A 533 25.38 -23.31 -11.07
CA VAL A 533 23.95 -23.00 -11.07
C VAL A 533 23.30 -23.61 -12.31
N ASP A 534 22.30 -24.45 -12.10
CA ASP A 534 21.44 -24.99 -13.14
C ASP A 534 20.06 -24.34 -13.04
N LEU A 535 19.52 -23.80 -14.14
CA LEU A 535 18.15 -23.27 -14.15
C LEU A 535 17.13 -24.36 -14.44
N LEU A 536 16.15 -24.50 -13.55
CA LEU A 536 14.95 -25.28 -13.79
C LEU A 536 13.83 -24.41 -14.32
N LEU A 537 13.27 -24.82 -15.45
CA LEU A 537 12.24 -24.09 -16.17
C LEU A 537 10.98 -24.97 -16.39
N PRO A 538 9.81 -24.35 -16.56
CA PRO A 538 8.63 -25.04 -17.08
C PRO A 538 8.91 -25.72 -18.44
N SER A 539 8.14 -26.77 -18.74
CA SER A 539 8.28 -27.52 -20.00
C SER A 539 8.13 -26.61 -21.22
N GLY A 540 9.06 -26.72 -22.18
CA GLY A 540 9.06 -25.95 -23.43
C GLY A 540 9.73 -24.57 -23.34
N TRP A 541 10.12 -24.12 -22.15
CA TRP A 541 10.87 -22.87 -21.96
C TRP A 541 12.36 -23.11 -22.18
N HIS A 542 13.10 -22.05 -22.52
CA HIS A 542 14.53 -22.11 -22.80
C HIS A 542 15.31 -21.07 -21.98
N ALA A 543 16.52 -21.42 -21.56
CA ALA A 543 17.47 -20.50 -20.94
C ALA A 543 18.82 -20.49 -21.67
N ASP A 544 19.45 -19.32 -21.73
CA ASP A 544 20.77 -19.11 -22.30
C ASP A 544 21.66 -18.23 -21.39
N PRO A 545 22.75 -18.77 -20.81
CA PRO A 545 23.05 -20.21 -20.76
C PRO A 545 22.10 -20.93 -19.77
N PRO A 546 21.78 -22.23 -19.96
CA PRO A 546 20.95 -22.98 -19.02
C PRO A 546 21.69 -23.37 -17.73
N GLU A 547 23.02 -23.42 -17.80
CA GLU A 547 23.93 -23.77 -16.71
C GLU A 547 25.04 -22.73 -16.66
N SER A 548 25.51 -22.38 -15.47
CA SER A 548 26.61 -21.44 -15.27
C SER A 548 27.51 -21.91 -14.14
N ALA A 549 28.81 -21.71 -14.29
CA ALA A 549 29.80 -22.08 -13.27
C ALA A 549 30.85 -20.99 -13.11
N ILE A 550 31.21 -20.69 -11.86
CA ILE A 550 32.18 -19.65 -11.52
C ILE A 550 32.97 -20.03 -10.26
N THR A 551 34.28 -19.83 -10.29
CA THR A 551 35.11 -19.93 -9.08
C THR A 551 35.05 -18.62 -8.31
N LEU A 552 34.62 -18.69 -7.05
CA LEU A 552 34.50 -17.54 -6.15
C LEU A 552 35.49 -17.67 -5.00
N ALA A 553 36.13 -16.56 -4.64
CA ALA A 553 36.95 -16.49 -3.44
C ALA A 553 36.11 -16.72 -2.17
N ALA A 554 36.77 -17.07 -1.08
CA ALA A 554 36.12 -17.30 0.22
C ALA A 554 35.11 -16.20 0.57
N LYS A 555 33.86 -16.60 0.90
CA LYS A 555 32.77 -15.70 1.33
C LYS A 555 32.39 -14.61 0.33
N LYS A 556 32.83 -14.69 -0.92
CA LYS A 556 32.48 -13.71 -1.95
C LYS A 556 31.16 -14.05 -2.65
N GLU A 557 30.55 -13.00 -3.17
CA GLU A 557 29.29 -13.02 -3.92
C GLU A 557 29.56 -12.47 -5.33
N THR A 558 28.76 -12.93 -6.31
CA THR A 558 28.77 -12.40 -7.67
C THR A 558 27.40 -12.55 -8.31
N LYS A 559 27.24 -12.01 -9.52
CA LYS A 559 26.02 -12.14 -10.32
C LYS A 559 26.30 -12.84 -11.64
N LEU A 560 25.41 -13.76 -12.01
CA LEU A 560 25.41 -14.48 -13.27
C LEU A 560 24.23 -14.01 -14.10
N SER A 561 24.45 -13.56 -15.33
CA SER A 561 23.37 -13.13 -16.22
C SER A 561 22.86 -14.29 -17.06
N VAL A 562 21.54 -14.42 -17.14
CA VAL A 562 20.86 -15.48 -17.90
C VAL A 562 19.64 -14.93 -18.61
N ARG A 563 19.37 -15.45 -19.81
CA ARG A 563 18.22 -15.08 -20.62
C ARG A 563 17.22 -16.21 -20.64
N VAL A 564 16.00 -15.98 -20.17
CA VAL A 564 14.91 -16.97 -20.18
C VAL A 564 13.90 -16.59 -21.24
N THR A 565 13.55 -17.52 -22.13
CA THR A 565 12.52 -17.36 -23.16
C THR A 565 11.35 -18.28 -22.85
N PRO A 566 10.26 -17.75 -22.27
CA PRO A 566 9.05 -18.50 -22.01
C PRO A 566 8.36 -18.93 -23.29
N ASN A 567 7.68 -20.07 -23.25
CA ASN A 567 6.88 -20.57 -24.36
C ASN A 567 5.60 -21.22 -23.85
N GLY A 568 4.47 -20.94 -24.49
CA GLY A 568 3.20 -21.58 -24.21
C GLY A 568 2.03 -20.62 -24.01
N LEU A 569 0.97 -21.14 -23.40
CA LEU A 569 -0.24 -20.38 -23.12
C LEU A 569 -0.01 -19.32 -22.04
N PRO A 570 -0.88 -18.28 -21.98
CA PRO A 570 -0.88 -17.34 -20.88
C PRO A 570 -0.92 -18.04 -19.53
N VAL A 571 -0.06 -17.61 -18.63
CA VAL A 571 0.09 -18.21 -17.30
C VAL A 571 0.55 -17.14 -16.33
N ARG A 572 -0.07 -17.11 -15.15
CA ARG A 572 0.27 -16.18 -14.07
C ARG A 572 1.32 -16.81 -13.17
N ARG A 573 2.44 -16.09 -12.92
CA ARG A 573 3.49 -16.48 -11.96
C ARG A 573 4.00 -17.92 -12.16
N ALA A 574 4.34 -18.29 -13.39
CA ALA A 574 5.08 -19.53 -13.63
C ALA A 574 6.44 -19.46 -12.92
N ARG A 575 6.84 -20.55 -12.27
CA ARG A 575 8.02 -20.58 -11.39
C ARG A 575 9.22 -21.12 -12.15
N ILE A 576 10.35 -20.45 -11.99
CA ILE A 576 11.68 -20.99 -12.33
C ILE A 576 12.50 -21.11 -11.05
N ALA A 577 13.53 -21.95 -11.05
CA ALA A 577 14.41 -22.10 -9.88
C ALA A 577 15.89 -22.18 -10.28
N ALA A 578 16.76 -21.69 -9.40
CA ALA A 578 18.21 -21.87 -9.48
C ALA A 578 18.64 -23.01 -8.55
N ASP A 579 19.12 -24.12 -9.12
CA ASP A 579 19.67 -25.26 -8.39
C ASP A 579 21.18 -25.11 -8.25
N LEU A 580 21.64 -25.06 -7.00
CA LEU A 580 22.99 -24.64 -6.64
C LEU A 580 23.85 -25.85 -6.26
N LYS A 581 25.09 -25.87 -6.76
CA LYS A 581 26.18 -26.75 -6.28
C LYS A 581 27.39 -25.94 -5.89
N VAL A 582 28.11 -26.41 -4.86
CA VAL A 582 29.38 -25.81 -4.41
C VAL A 582 30.44 -26.90 -4.31
N ASN A 583 31.47 -26.86 -5.16
CA ASN A 583 32.48 -27.90 -5.31
C ASN A 583 31.84 -29.30 -5.51
N GLY A 584 30.80 -29.39 -6.36
CA GLY A 584 30.06 -30.63 -6.62
C GLY A 584 29.09 -31.07 -5.51
N MET A 585 29.10 -30.43 -4.34
CA MET A 585 28.09 -30.67 -3.29
C MET A 585 26.78 -30.02 -3.70
N ARG A 586 25.70 -30.80 -3.75
CA ARG A 586 24.36 -30.31 -4.07
C ARG A 586 23.78 -29.56 -2.89
N ILE A 587 23.45 -28.30 -3.08
CA ILE A 587 22.77 -27.45 -2.10
C ILE A 587 21.25 -27.48 -2.37
N GLY A 588 20.85 -27.54 -3.64
CA GLY A 588 19.46 -27.68 -4.09
C GLY A 588 18.90 -26.41 -4.72
N GLN A 589 17.59 -26.40 -4.99
CA GLN A 589 16.85 -25.25 -5.53
C GLN A 589 16.77 -24.15 -4.48
N HIS A 590 17.73 -23.23 -4.55
CA HIS A 590 18.00 -22.26 -3.48
C HIS A 590 17.37 -20.89 -3.72
N ALA A 591 16.82 -20.66 -4.91
CA ALA A 591 16.11 -19.44 -5.27
C ALA A 591 15.09 -19.71 -6.36
N GLU A 592 14.04 -18.90 -6.37
CA GLU A 592 13.01 -18.87 -7.41
C GLU A 592 12.79 -17.46 -7.97
N SER A 593 12.13 -17.41 -9.13
CA SER A 593 11.56 -16.18 -9.72
C SER A 593 10.24 -16.54 -10.42
N LEU A 594 9.35 -15.56 -10.54
CA LEU A 594 8.00 -15.69 -11.06
C LEU A 594 7.88 -14.94 -12.39
N ILE A 595 7.49 -15.65 -13.44
CA ILE A 595 7.28 -15.08 -14.78
C ILE A 595 5.81 -15.24 -15.17
N THR A 596 5.15 -14.12 -15.47
CA THR A 596 3.79 -14.11 -16.02
C THR A 596 3.84 -13.95 -17.54
N ILE A 597 3.22 -14.89 -18.27
CA ILE A 597 2.97 -14.77 -19.72
C ILE A 597 1.59 -14.13 -19.91
N LYS A 598 1.54 -12.93 -20.49
CA LYS A 598 0.28 -12.24 -20.78
C LYS A 598 -0.45 -12.85 -21.98
N ALA A 599 -1.77 -12.73 -21.98
CA ALA A 599 -2.59 -13.03 -23.16
C ALA A 599 -2.25 -12.09 -24.31
N HIS A 600 -2.33 -12.58 -25.55
CA HIS A 600 -2.35 -11.72 -26.72
C HIS A 600 -3.62 -10.87 -26.66
N LEU A 601 -3.50 -9.61 -26.23
CA LEU A 601 -4.49 -8.61 -26.59
C LEU A 601 -4.38 -8.43 -28.10
N ASN A 602 -5.41 -8.83 -28.84
CA ASN A 602 -5.47 -8.53 -30.26
C ASN A 602 -5.51 -7.01 -30.42
N GLU A 603 -4.74 -6.48 -31.37
CA GLU A 603 -4.73 -5.03 -31.69
C GLU A 603 -6.11 -4.50 -32.14
N GLY A 604 -7.11 -5.38 -32.33
CA GLY A 604 -8.51 -5.02 -32.59
C GLY A 604 -9.31 -4.58 -31.36
N ASP A 605 -8.82 -4.79 -30.13
CA ASP A 605 -9.52 -4.42 -28.88
C ASP A 605 -9.10 -3.03 -28.35
N ARG A 606 -8.41 -2.23 -29.16
CA ARG A 606 -7.96 -0.85 -28.85
C ARG A 606 -8.63 0.24 -29.69
N LEU A 607 -9.80 -0.01 -30.29
CA LEU A 607 -10.54 0.98 -31.08
C LEU A 607 -11.95 1.24 -30.55
#